data_AF-A0A4V1YV60-F1
#
_entry.id   AF-A0A4V1YV60-F1
#
_cell.length_a   1.000
_cell.length_b   1.000
_cell.length_c   1.000
_cell.angle_alpha   90.00
_cell.angle_beta   90.00
_cell.angle_gamma   90.00
#
_symmetry.space_group_name_H-M   'P 1'
#
loop_
_entity.id
_entity.type
_entity.pdbx_description
1 polymer ?
#
loop_
_entity_poly.entity_id
_entity_poly.type
_entity_poly.pdbx_seq_one_letter_code
_entity_poly.pdbx_strand_id
1 'polypeptide(L)'
;MTHQLIKLVSAFFFSVMAISAVQGQNASQSDREYWVHTLLKIADPVLSNLSKDQLRKNIPVGRSSSAKASSREFVTHMESVGRTIAGIAPWLELGPDKTAEGKLRDKYIKMVCKGLKNSVDPHADDYFNSTATRQILVNSAFLIQGLLQAPTQLWGNLDDKTQQRLIEQWKSTRTMKPGNNNWLLFSAMVECGLKSFGNEWNFEVIEKAISSHEQWYKGDGVYGDGENFHLDYYNSYVIHPMLLQVLKVVVKYDSSYQILLDKEWKRFVRYAEIQERMIAPDGSYPVLGRSVSYRSAAFQVLGASALFHQLPSSLKAGQVRGAMTAMLKRLFEQPGTFDKNGWLTIGVCGEQPELGDSYLSTPCVYLCSLGFLPLGLPADDVFWTAPLSPWTSIKAFSGEEFHIDKFMKP
;
A
#
# COMPACT_ATOMS: atom_id res chain seq x y z
N MET A 1 -5.61 72.55 -41.54
CA MET A 1 -4.40 72.11 -40.80
C MET A 1 -4.73 72.35 -39.33
N THR A 2 -4.79 71.40 -38.40
CA THR A 2 -4.31 70.01 -38.34
C THR A 2 -4.99 69.39 -37.12
N HIS A 3 -5.27 68.09 -37.20
CA HIS A 3 -5.99 67.29 -36.21
C HIS A 3 -5.27 67.21 -34.85
N GLN A 4 -6.05 67.20 -33.75
CA GLN A 4 -5.69 66.40 -32.57
C GLN A 4 -6.91 65.58 -32.11
N LEU A 5 -6.78 64.28 -32.37
CA LEU A 5 -7.60 63.19 -31.87
C LEU A 5 -7.24 62.95 -30.39
N ILE A 6 -8.23 62.95 -29.50
CA ILE A 6 -8.14 62.22 -28.22
C ILE A 6 -9.02 60.98 -28.39
N LYS A 7 -8.39 59.82 -28.58
CA LYS A 7 -9.06 58.52 -28.49
C LYS A 7 -8.48 57.78 -27.27
N LEU A 8 -9.38 57.44 -26.35
CA LEU A 8 -9.16 56.48 -25.28
C LEU A 8 -8.67 55.14 -25.87
N VAL A 9 -7.66 54.56 -25.24
CA VAL A 9 -7.36 53.13 -25.35
C VAL A 9 -7.18 52.59 -23.93
N SER A 10 -8.25 52.03 -23.38
CA SER A 10 -8.17 51.13 -22.24
C SER A 10 -7.84 49.74 -22.77
N ALA A 11 -6.65 49.24 -22.46
CA ALA A 11 -6.23 47.89 -22.81
C ALA A 11 -6.89 46.88 -21.87
N PHE A 12 -7.91 46.15 -22.36
CA PHE A 12 -8.38 44.92 -21.73
C PHE A 12 -7.61 43.74 -22.36
N PHE A 13 -6.61 43.24 -21.65
CA PHE A 13 -5.99 41.95 -21.97
C PHE A 13 -6.89 40.83 -21.44
N PHE A 14 -7.77 40.28 -22.28
CA PHE A 14 -8.37 38.97 -22.03
C PHE A 14 -7.38 37.89 -22.45
N SER A 15 -6.67 37.32 -21.46
CA SER A 15 -5.94 36.07 -21.65
C SER A 15 -6.95 34.93 -21.66
N VAL A 16 -7.34 34.46 -22.84
CA VAL A 16 -8.09 33.22 -23.00
C VAL A 16 -7.07 32.08 -22.90
N MET A 17 -6.94 31.47 -21.72
CA MET A 17 -6.35 30.14 -21.63
C MET A 17 -7.30 29.18 -22.36
N ALA A 18 -6.95 28.85 -23.61
CA ALA A 18 -7.55 27.74 -24.32
C ALA A 18 -7.18 26.45 -23.57
N ILE A 19 -8.13 25.90 -22.83
CA ILE A 19 -8.07 24.52 -22.34
C ILE A 19 -8.21 23.66 -23.60
N SER A 20 -7.08 23.21 -24.13
CA SER A 20 -7.05 22.23 -25.21
C SER A 20 -7.69 20.94 -24.70
N ALA A 21 -8.93 20.69 -25.11
CA ALA A 21 -9.55 19.38 -24.99
C ALA A 21 -8.69 18.39 -25.82
N VAL A 22 -7.97 17.52 -25.12
CA VAL A 22 -7.22 16.43 -25.74
C VAL A 22 -8.24 15.41 -26.25
N GLN A 23 -8.60 15.51 -27.53
CA GLN A 23 -9.17 14.41 -28.28
C GLN A 23 -8.07 13.79 -29.14
N GLY A 24 -7.65 12.59 -28.75
CA GLY A 24 -6.80 11.70 -29.52
C GLY A 24 -7.18 10.27 -29.23
N GLN A 25 -7.93 9.65 -30.14
CA GLN A 25 -8.20 8.21 -30.16
C GLN A 25 -6.91 7.44 -30.45
N ASN A 26 -6.23 7.00 -29.40
CA ASN A 26 -5.84 5.60 -29.29
C ASN A 26 -6.94 4.92 -28.46
N ALA A 27 -7.21 3.62 -28.61
CA ALA A 27 -8.10 2.93 -27.66
C ALA A 27 -7.56 3.21 -26.24
N SER A 28 -8.20 4.13 -25.51
CA SER A 28 -7.63 4.65 -24.27
C SER A 28 -7.66 3.52 -23.28
N GLN A 29 -6.47 3.08 -22.83
CA GLN A 29 -6.34 2.09 -21.77
C GLN A 29 -7.28 2.45 -20.61
N SER A 30 -8.09 1.50 -20.16
CA SER A 30 -8.98 1.71 -19.02
C SER A 30 -8.17 1.92 -17.73
N ASP A 31 -8.76 2.57 -16.73
CA ASP A 31 -8.10 2.74 -15.42
C ASP A 31 -7.67 1.38 -14.85
N ARG A 32 -8.52 0.34 -14.93
CA ARG A 32 -8.18 -1.00 -14.44
C ARG A 32 -6.95 -1.56 -15.14
N GLU A 33 -6.91 -1.51 -16.47
CA GLU A 33 -5.76 -1.99 -17.24
C GLU A 33 -4.49 -1.23 -16.84
N TYR A 34 -4.55 0.09 -16.71
CA TYR A 34 -3.41 0.90 -16.24
C TYR A 34 -2.92 0.43 -14.86
N TRP A 35 -3.84 0.20 -13.92
CA TRP A 35 -3.51 -0.25 -12.57
C TRP A 35 -2.86 -1.64 -12.58
N VAL A 36 -3.42 -2.60 -13.34
CA VAL A 36 -2.84 -3.95 -13.50
C VAL A 36 -1.44 -3.85 -14.09
N HIS A 37 -1.27 -3.12 -15.20
CA HIS A 37 0.04 -2.98 -15.85
C HIS A 37 1.07 -2.35 -14.91
N THR A 38 0.69 -1.33 -14.15
CA THR A 38 1.59 -0.66 -13.19
C THR A 38 1.95 -1.58 -12.03
N LEU A 39 0.98 -2.28 -11.43
CA LEU A 39 1.23 -3.23 -10.36
C LEU A 39 2.17 -4.36 -10.82
N LEU A 40 1.95 -4.90 -12.02
CA LEU A 40 2.81 -5.95 -12.55
C LEU A 40 4.21 -5.44 -12.88
N LYS A 41 4.36 -4.22 -13.39
CA LYS A 41 5.67 -3.58 -13.59
C LYS A 41 6.44 -3.45 -12.26
N ILE A 42 5.74 -3.16 -11.17
CA ILE A 42 6.32 -3.12 -9.82
C ILE A 42 6.66 -4.54 -9.35
N ALA A 43 5.71 -5.47 -9.38
CA ALA A 43 5.85 -6.77 -8.73
C ALA A 43 6.74 -7.76 -9.48
N ASP A 44 6.78 -7.72 -10.82
CA ASP A 44 7.45 -8.74 -11.64
C ASP A 44 8.94 -8.90 -11.33
N PRO A 45 9.76 -7.84 -11.20
CA PRO A 45 11.17 -7.99 -10.81
C PRO A 45 11.36 -8.76 -9.50
N VAL A 46 10.52 -8.54 -8.48
CA VAL A 46 10.63 -9.27 -7.21
C VAL A 46 10.18 -10.71 -7.37
N LEU A 47 8.98 -10.94 -7.90
CA LEU A 47 8.38 -12.27 -7.96
C LEU A 47 9.09 -13.20 -8.96
N SER A 48 9.49 -12.66 -10.12
CA SER A 48 10.19 -13.41 -11.16
C SER A 48 11.54 -13.90 -10.67
N ASN A 49 12.32 -13.02 -10.03
CA ASN A 49 13.61 -13.40 -9.47
C ASN A 49 13.47 -14.37 -8.28
N LEU A 50 12.52 -14.14 -7.37
CA LEU A 50 12.29 -15.03 -6.24
C LEU A 50 11.90 -16.45 -6.70
N SER A 51 11.02 -16.55 -7.70
CA SER A 51 10.60 -17.86 -8.25
C SER A 51 11.72 -18.61 -8.99
N LYS A 52 12.81 -17.92 -9.32
CA LYS A 52 14.01 -18.47 -9.99
C LYS A 52 15.17 -18.68 -9.02
N ASP A 53 14.98 -18.39 -7.74
CA ASP A 53 16.03 -18.44 -6.71
C ASP A 53 17.20 -17.48 -7.03
N GLN A 54 16.85 -16.26 -7.44
CA GLN A 54 17.79 -15.25 -7.95
C GLN A 54 17.55 -13.84 -7.38
N LEU A 55 16.61 -13.67 -6.45
CA LEU A 55 16.23 -12.35 -5.92
C LEU A 55 17.39 -11.70 -5.20
N ARG A 56 18.02 -12.39 -4.25
CA ARG A 56 19.16 -11.91 -3.47
C ARG A 56 20.31 -11.46 -4.37
N LYS A 57 20.54 -12.18 -5.48
CA LYS A 57 21.58 -11.88 -6.45
C LYS A 57 21.29 -10.62 -7.27
N ASN A 58 20.03 -10.43 -7.67
CA ASN A 58 19.66 -9.45 -8.70
C ASN A 58 19.03 -8.17 -8.16
N ILE A 59 18.46 -8.17 -6.94
CA ILE A 59 17.85 -6.98 -6.38
C ILE A 59 18.91 -5.93 -6.04
N PRO A 60 18.73 -4.67 -6.49
CA PRO A 60 19.60 -3.59 -6.06
C PRO A 60 19.49 -3.39 -4.55
N VAL A 61 20.63 -3.30 -3.86
CA VAL A 61 20.67 -2.96 -2.43
C VAL A 61 20.72 -1.43 -2.26
N GLY A 62 20.28 -0.67 -3.28
CA GLY A 62 20.35 0.80 -3.35
C GLY A 62 20.00 1.44 -2.01
N ARG A 63 20.84 2.38 -1.57
CA ARG A 63 20.79 2.96 -0.23
C ARG A 63 20.21 4.37 -0.30
N SER A 64 19.54 4.77 0.77
CA SER A 64 19.39 6.20 1.04
C SER A 64 20.76 6.86 1.15
N SER A 65 20.90 8.08 0.64
CA SER A 65 22.12 8.86 0.86
C SER A 65 22.31 9.26 2.34
N SER A 66 21.26 9.17 3.16
CA SER A 66 21.31 9.37 4.62
C SER A 66 21.66 8.10 5.41
N ALA A 67 21.75 6.94 4.75
CA ALA A 67 22.06 5.67 5.42
C ALA A 67 23.55 5.62 5.79
N LYS A 68 23.86 5.67 7.10
CA LYS A 68 25.21 5.31 7.58
C LYS A 68 25.54 3.91 7.09
N ALA A 69 26.79 3.69 6.67
CA ALA A 69 27.32 2.39 6.24
C ALA A 69 27.13 1.34 7.36
N SER A 70 25.97 0.70 7.35
CA SER A 70 25.58 -0.35 8.29
C SER A 70 25.63 -1.71 7.61
N SER A 71 25.93 -2.73 8.41
CA SER A 71 25.99 -4.17 8.12
C SER A 71 24.69 -4.81 7.61
N ARG A 72 23.69 -4.00 7.21
CA ARG A 72 22.39 -4.46 6.73
C ARG A 72 22.40 -5.04 5.33
N GLU A 73 23.51 -4.93 4.61
CA GLU A 73 23.65 -5.28 3.18
C GLU A 73 23.32 -6.75 2.85
N PHE A 74 23.26 -7.64 3.84
CA PHE A 74 23.24 -9.08 3.60
C PHE A 74 21.86 -9.75 3.65
N VAL A 75 20.77 -9.04 3.99
CA VAL A 75 19.45 -9.66 4.27
C VAL A 75 18.21 -8.84 3.85
N THR A 76 18.35 -7.74 3.12
CA THR A 76 17.21 -6.83 2.82
C THR A 76 16.30 -7.31 1.68
N HIS A 77 16.76 -8.22 0.82
CA HIS A 77 15.96 -8.75 -0.30
C HIS A 77 14.62 -9.31 0.17
N MET A 78 14.60 -9.97 1.33
CA MET A 78 13.40 -10.55 1.94
C MET A 78 12.31 -9.51 2.11
N GLU A 79 12.68 -8.28 2.48
CA GLU A 79 11.67 -7.26 2.80
C GLU A 79 10.88 -6.79 1.57
N SER A 80 11.41 -6.98 0.35
CA SER A 80 10.64 -6.71 -0.88
C SER A 80 9.52 -7.72 -1.08
N VAL A 81 9.67 -8.95 -0.56
CA VAL A 81 8.77 -10.07 -0.82
C VAL A 81 7.46 -9.91 -0.05
N GLY A 82 7.50 -9.79 1.27
CA GLY A 82 6.29 -9.61 2.08
C GLY A 82 5.51 -8.38 1.66
N ARG A 83 6.21 -7.27 1.35
CA ARG A 83 5.59 -6.01 0.91
C ARG A 83 4.91 -6.15 -0.45
N THR A 84 5.59 -6.75 -1.43
CA THR A 84 5.02 -6.99 -2.77
C THR A 84 3.82 -7.92 -2.70
N ILE A 85 3.92 -9.02 -1.94
CA ILE A 85 2.84 -9.99 -1.78
C ILE A 85 1.63 -9.36 -1.09
N ALA A 86 1.84 -8.52 -0.07
CA ALA A 86 0.74 -7.82 0.60
C ALA A 86 -0.10 -6.95 -0.35
N GLY A 87 0.54 -6.29 -1.32
CA GLY A 87 -0.16 -5.44 -2.30
C GLY A 87 -0.83 -6.21 -3.44
N ILE A 88 -0.19 -7.27 -3.96
CA ILE A 88 -0.73 -8.05 -5.10
C ILE A 88 -1.74 -9.12 -4.69
N ALA A 89 -1.73 -9.55 -3.42
CA ALA A 89 -2.55 -10.67 -2.95
C ALA A 89 -4.05 -10.54 -3.26
N PRO A 90 -4.74 -9.40 -3.04
CA PRO A 90 -6.16 -9.30 -3.36
C PRO A 90 -6.47 -9.55 -4.83
N TRP A 91 -5.63 -9.03 -5.73
CA TRP A 91 -5.77 -9.27 -7.16
C TRP A 91 -5.58 -10.76 -7.49
N LEU A 92 -4.61 -11.43 -6.88
CA LEU A 92 -4.41 -12.87 -7.09
C LEU A 92 -5.54 -13.72 -6.52
N GLU A 93 -6.17 -13.32 -5.42
CA GLU A 93 -7.26 -14.08 -4.79
C GLU A 93 -8.50 -14.22 -5.69
N LEU A 94 -8.71 -13.30 -6.63
CA LEU A 94 -9.72 -13.44 -7.68
C LEU A 94 -9.56 -14.73 -8.51
N GLY A 95 -8.35 -15.31 -8.53
CA GLY A 95 -8.07 -16.58 -9.17
C GLY A 95 -8.00 -16.51 -10.70
N PRO A 96 -7.55 -17.60 -11.34
CA PRO A 96 -7.44 -17.66 -12.80
C PRO A 96 -8.81 -17.72 -13.48
N ASP A 97 -8.90 -17.16 -14.68
CA ASP A 97 -10.06 -17.29 -15.57
C ASP A 97 -9.65 -17.30 -17.06
N LYS A 98 -10.61 -17.29 -17.98
CA LYS A 98 -10.35 -17.37 -19.43
C LYS A 98 -9.88 -16.05 -20.07
N THR A 99 -9.99 -14.93 -19.36
CA THR A 99 -9.61 -13.58 -19.84
C THR A 99 -8.08 -13.45 -19.90
N ALA A 100 -7.59 -12.40 -20.57
CA ALA A 100 -6.16 -12.09 -20.57
C ALA A 100 -5.64 -11.80 -19.15
N GLU A 101 -6.42 -11.06 -18.35
CA GLU A 101 -6.06 -10.74 -16.97
C GLU A 101 -6.05 -11.98 -16.07
N GLY A 102 -7.02 -12.90 -16.21
CA GLY A 102 -7.05 -14.16 -15.47
C GLY A 102 -5.89 -15.09 -15.77
N LYS A 103 -5.39 -15.10 -17.01
CA LYS A 103 -4.15 -15.82 -17.37
C LYS A 103 -2.92 -15.18 -16.72
N LEU A 104 -2.89 -13.86 -16.56
CA LEU A 104 -1.83 -13.20 -15.78
C LEU A 104 -1.92 -13.63 -14.31
N ARG A 105 -3.12 -13.66 -13.72
CA ARG A 105 -3.30 -14.15 -12.34
C ARG A 105 -2.79 -15.57 -12.16
N ASP A 106 -3.12 -16.50 -13.06
CA ASP A 106 -2.57 -17.87 -13.05
C ASP A 106 -1.03 -17.89 -13.01
N LYS A 107 -0.40 -17.12 -13.90
CA LYS A 107 1.06 -16.98 -13.98
C LYS A 107 1.64 -16.48 -12.65
N TYR A 108 1.10 -15.41 -12.09
CA TYR A 108 1.63 -14.79 -10.87
C TYR A 108 1.34 -15.60 -9.61
N ILE A 109 0.20 -16.29 -9.52
CA ILE A 109 -0.09 -17.25 -8.44
C ILE A 109 1.01 -18.32 -8.39
N LYS A 110 1.27 -18.99 -9.51
CA LYS A 110 2.31 -20.02 -9.62
C LYS A 110 3.70 -19.48 -9.27
N MET A 111 3.99 -18.25 -9.71
CA MET A 111 5.25 -17.57 -9.45
C MET A 111 5.43 -17.26 -7.95
N VAL A 112 4.40 -16.75 -7.28
CA VAL A 112 4.43 -16.48 -5.83
C VAL A 112 4.59 -17.78 -5.05
N CYS A 113 3.80 -18.81 -5.33
CA CYS A 113 3.90 -20.10 -4.61
C CYS A 113 5.30 -20.72 -4.76
N LYS A 114 5.87 -20.70 -5.97
CA LYS A 114 7.24 -21.17 -6.21
C LYS A 114 8.27 -20.30 -5.47
N GLY A 115 8.11 -18.99 -5.49
CA GLY A 115 9.00 -18.07 -4.79
C GLY A 115 8.97 -18.24 -3.26
N LEU A 116 7.78 -18.43 -2.68
CA LEU A 116 7.63 -18.70 -1.25
C LEU A 116 8.29 -20.02 -0.85
N LYS A 117 8.19 -21.06 -1.68
CA LYS A 117 8.92 -22.31 -1.48
C LYS A 117 10.43 -22.09 -1.39
N ASN A 118 11.01 -21.31 -2.31
CA ASN A 118 12.44 -20.97 -2.28
C ASN A 118 12.79 -20.18 -0.99
N SER A 119 11.94 -19.22 -0.61
CA SER A 119 12.19 -18.36 0.55
C SER A 119 12.27 -19.09 1.90
N VAL A 120 11.75 -20.32 1.97
CA VAL A 120 11.74 -21.13 3.19
C VAL A 120 12.55 -22.41 3.08
N ASP A 121 13.22 -22.65 1.95
CA ASP A 121 14.09 -23.81 1.79
C ASP A 121 15.54 -23.50 2.19
N PRO A 122 16.10 -24.10 3.27
CA PRO A 122 17.44 -23.78 3.76
C PRO A 122 18.58 -24.09 2.77
N HIS A 123 18.29 -24.74 1.64
CA HIS A 123 19.25 -25.02 0.57
C HIS A 123 19.14 -24.07 -0.62
N ALA A 124 18.15 -23.16 -0.63
CA ALA A 124 17.94 -22.19 -1.69
C ALA A 124 18.77 -20.91 -1.47
N ASP A 125 19.15 -20.25 -2.55
CA ASP A 125 19.92 -19.00 -2.53
C ASP A 125 19.11 -17.83 -1.92
N ASP A 126 17.79 -17.84 -2.10
CA ASP A 126 16.83 -16.86 -1.58
C ASP A 126 16.24 -17.24 -0.21
N TYR A 127 16.84 -18.19 0.52
CA TYR A 127 16.36 -18.59 1.84
C TYR A 127 16.35 -17.43 2.85
N PHE A 128 15.22 -17.25 3.55
CA PHE A 128 15.06 -16.26 4.60
C PHE A 128 15.61 -16.80 5.92
N ASN A 129 16.81 -16.38 6.30
CA ASN A 129 17.30 -16.61 7.66
C ASN A 129 16.51 -15.75 8.66
N SER A 130 15.55 -16.37 9.32
CA SER A 130 14.61 -15.71 10.23
C SER A 130 15.22 -15.20 11.55
N THR A 131 16.51 -15.42 11.77
CA THR A 131 17.24 -14.91 12.95
C THR A 131 18.26 -13.82 12.60
N ALA A 132 18.51 -13.57 11.32
CA ALA A 132 19.59 -12.69 10.87
C ALA A 132 19.30 -11.20 11.08
N THR A 133 18.04 -10.79 11.19
CA THR A 133 17.65 -9.39 11.33
C THR A 133 16.29 -9.24 11.97
N ARG A 134 16.11 -8.19 12.78
CA ARG A 134 14.79 -7.78 13.31
C ARG A 134 13.80 -7.42 12.20
N GLN A 135 14.27 -7.09 10.98
CA GLN A 135 13.40 -6.77 9.83
C GLN A 135 12.59 -7.98 9.34
N ILE A 136 12.98 -9.21 9.70
CA ILE A 136 12.16 -10.39 9.40
C ILE A 136 10.77 -10.28 10.04
N LEU A 137 10.65 -9.66 11.23
CA LEU A 137 9.36 -9.45 11.88
C LEU A 137 8.43 -8.61 10.99
N VAL A 138 8.97 -7.52 10.42
CA VAL A 138 8.24 -6.63 9.52
C VAL A 138 7.85 -7.37 8.23
N ASN A 139 8.80 -8.10 7.63
CA ASN A 139 8.53 -8.89 6.45
C ASN A 139 7.44 -9.95 6.68
N SER A 140 7.53 -10.70 7.78
CA SER A 140 6.55 -11.70 8.18
C SER A 140 5.17 -11.09 8.36
N ALA A 141 5.06 -9.93 9.01
CA ALA A 141 3.77 -9.26 9.20
C ALA A 141 3.10 -8.87 7.87
N PHE A 142 3.85 -8.30 6.92
CA PHE A 142 3.30 -7.99 5.58
C PHE A 142 2.99 -9.25 4.77
N LEU A 143 3.86 -10.26 4.81
CA LEU A 143 3.59 -11.53 4.15
C LEU A 143 2.30 -12.17 4.67
N ILE A 144 2.12 -12.24 5.99
CA ILE A 144 0.91 -12.75 6.63
C ILE A 144 -0.30 -11.89 6.26
N GLN A 145 -0.17 -10.57 6.24
CA GLN A 145 -1.24 -9.67 5.80
C GLN A 145 -1.73 -10.04 4.39
N GLY A 146 -0.81 -10.30 3.46
CA GLY A 146 -1.12 -10.75 2.10
C GLY A 146 -1.75 -12.15 2.07
N LEU A 147 -1.18 -13.12 2.78
CA LEU A 147 -1.70 -14.50 2.82
C LEU A 147 -3.10 -14.60 3.43
N LEU A 148 -3.40 -13.78 4.45
CA LEU A 148 -4.74 -13.67 5.02
C LEU A 148 -5.76 -13.04 4.05
N GLN A 149 -5.29 -12.25 3.08
CA GLN A 149 -6.13 -11.69 2.01
C GLN A 149 -6.24 -12.61 0.79
N ALA A 150 -5.33 -13.57 0.63
CA ALA A 150 -5.35 -14.57 -0.43
C ALA A 150 -5.24 -16.02 0.10
N PRO A 151 -6.16 -16.45 0.98
CA PRO A 151 -6.07 -17.76 1.61
C PRO A 151 -6.29 -18.90 0.60
N THR A 152 -7.05 -18.68 -0.47
CA THR A 152 -7.35 -19.72 -1.46
C THR A 152 -6.22 -19.83 -2.48
N GLN A 153 -5.85 -18.71 -3.10
CA GLN A 153 -4.95 -18.73 -4.26
C GLN A 153 -3.48 -18.73 -3.88
N LEU A 154 -3.12 -18.23 -2.69
CA LEU A 154 -1.74 -18.30 -2.20
C LEU A 154 -1.57 -19.39 -1.16
N TRP A 155 -2.10 -19.22 0.05
CA TRP A 155 -1.86 -20.18 1.14
C TRP A 155 -2.31 -21.60 0.78
N GLY A 156 -3.54 -21.75 0.27
CA GLY A 156 -4.13 -23.02 -0.13
C GLY A 156 -3.44 -23.74 -1.29
N ASN A 157 -2.61 -23.03 -2.07
CA ASN A 157 -1.83 -23.59 -3.17
C ASN A 157 -0.37 -23.92 -2.79
N LEU A 158 0.05 -23.68 -1.54
CA LEU A 158 1.36 -24.11 -1.05
C LEU A 158 1.36 -25.58 -0.65
N ASP A 159 2.48 -26.28 -0.86
CA ASP A 159 2.66 -27.64 -0.33
C ASP A 159 2.82 -27.63 1.20
N ASP A 160 2.42 -28.72 1.86
CA ASP A 160 2.43 -28.84 3.33
C ASP A 160 3.79 -28.51 3.94
N LYS A 161 4.87 -28.91 3.27
CA LYS A 161 6.24 -28.66 3.71
C LYS A 161 6.55 -27.16 3.72
N THR A 162 6.10 -26.43 2.70
CA THR A 162 6.26 -24.98 2.59
C THR A 162 5.43 -24.27 3.66
N GLN A 163 4.18 -24.70 3.88
CA GLN A 163 3.32 -24.15 4.95
C GLN A 163 3.94 -24.34 6.34
N GLN A 164 4.44 -25.54 6.65
CA GLN A 164 5.09 -25.85 7.92
C GLN A 164 6.34 -24.98 8.16
N ARG A 165 7.19 -24.82 7.15
CA ARG A 165 8.41 -23.99 7.24
C ARG A 165 8.09 -22.50 7.43
N LEU A 166 7.05 -21.98 6.77
CA LEU A 166 6.58 -20.61 7.01
C LEU A 166 6.13 -20.42 8.47
N ILE A 167 5.33 -21.37 8.99
CA ILE A 167 4.88 -21.35 10.38
C ILE A 167 6.08 -21.38 11.35
N GLU A 168 7.07 -22.24 11.12
CA GLU A 168 8.30 -22.29 11.93
C GLU A 168 9.09 -20.98 11.89
N GLN A 169 9.25 -20.39 10.69
CA GLN A 169 9.89 -19.08 10.54
C GLN A 169 9.13 -17.99 11.33
N TRP A 170 7.80 -17.96 11.27
CA TRP A 170 7.00 -17.00 12.02
C TRP A 170 7.16 -17.18 13.53
N LYS A 171 7.12 -18.42 14.05
CA LYS A 171 7.40 -18.71 15.47
C LYS A 171 8.77 -18.20 15.91
N SER A 172 9.79 -18.36 15.07
CA SER A 172 11.15 -17.93 15.40
C SER A 172 11.27 -16.42 15.65
N THR A 173 10.37 -15.61 15.06
CA THR A 173 10.35 -14.16 15.25
C THR A 173 9.91 -13.72 16.65
N ARG A 174 9.34 -14.61 17.48
CA ARG A 174 8.99 -14.33 18.89
C ARG A 174 10.18 -13.88 19.74
N THR A 175 11.41 -14.19 19.30
CA THR A 175 12.66 -13.72 19.93
C THR A 175 12.92 -12.22 19.75
N MET A 176 12.23 -11.58 18.79
CA MET A 176 12.41 -10.18 18.46
C MET A 176 11.58 -9.28 19.38
N LYS A 177 12.24 -8.38 20.12
CA LYS A 177 11.54 -7.37 20.93
C LYS A 177 11.08 -6.21 20.04
N PRO A 178 9.78 -5.96 19.83
CA PRO A 178 9.31 -4.81 19.05
C PRO A 178 9.57 -3.49 19.79
N GLY A 179 9.68 -2.39 19.05
CA GLY A 179 9.65 -1.05 19.64
C GLY A 179 8.25 -0.72 20.16
N ASN A 180 8.14 0.25 21.08
CA ASN A 180 6.87 0.70 21.62
C ASN A 180 6.18 1.71 20.68
N ASN A 181 5.82 1.24 19.49
CA ASN A 181 5.22 2.00 18.40
C ASN A 181 4.46 1.03 17.47
N ASN A 182 4.28 1.37 16.19
CA ASN A 182 3.66 0.52 15.18
C ASN A 182 4.24 -0.91 15.11
N TRP A 183 5.48 -1.14 15.58
CA TRP A 183 6.07 -2.48 15.63
C TRP A 183 5.30 -3.48 16.48
N LEU A 184 4.49 -3.02 17.44
CA LEU A 184 3.60 -3.90 18.19
C LEU A 184 2.59 -4.60 17.26
N LEU A 185 2.11 -3.92 16.20
CA LEU A 185 1.20 -4.51 15.23
C LEU A 185 1.89 -5.54 14.33
N PHE A 186 3.19 -5.42 14.06
CA PHE A 186 3.91 -6.48 13.34
C PHE A 186 3.94 -7.77 14.16
N SER A 187 4.21 -7.69 15.47
CA SER A 187 4.14 -8.84 16.37
C SER A 187 2.73 -9.41 16.47
N ALA A 188 1.71 -8.56 16.61
CA ALA A 188 0.32 -9.02 16.64
C ALA A 188 -0.10 -9.70 15.34
N MET A 189 0.29 -9.17 14.18
CA MET A 189 0.04 -9.79 12.87
C MET A 189 0.70 -11.16 12.75
N VAL A 190 1.93 -11.33 13.25
CA VAL A 190 2.58 -12.64 13.31
C VAL A 190 1.76 -13.63 14.12
N GLU A 191 1.31 -13.25 15.31
CA GLU A 191 0.49 -14.13 16.16
C GLU A 191 -0.89 -14.42 15.53
N CYS A 192 -1.51 -13.45 14.83
CA CYS A 192 -2.73 -13.71 14.06
C CYS A 192 -2.51 -14.69 12.89
N GLY A 193 -1.36 -14.63 12.22
CA GLY A 193 -0.96 -15.60 11.20
C GLY A 193 -0.75 -16.99 11.78
N LEU A 194 0.00 -17.09 12.89
CA LEU A 194 0.18 -18.35 13.62
C LEU A 194 -1.17 -18.93 14.07
N LYS A 195 -2.13 -18.09 14.49
CA LYS A 195 -3.46 -18.57 14.86
C LYS A 195 -4.22 -19.10 13.66
N SER A 196 -4.19 -18.36 12.55
CA SER A 196 -5.00 -18.65 11.37
C SER A 196 -4.47 -19.84 10.57
N PHE A 197 -3.16 -20.05 10.57
CA PHE A 197 -2.49 -21.05 9.74
C PHE A 197 -1.85 -22.19 10.54
N GLY A 198 -1.45 -21.94 11.79
CA GLY A 198 -0.79 -22.91 12.68
C GLY A 198 -1.59 -23.28 13.93
N ASN A 199 -2.81 -22.74 14.09
CA ASN A 199 -3.73 -22.99 15.21
C ASN A 199 -3.21 -22.59 16.61
N GLU A 200 -2.12 -21.83 16.73
CA GLU A 200 -1.59 -21.35 18.01
C GLU A 200 -1.32 -19.84 17.98
N TRP A 201 -1.32 -19.18 19.14
CA TRP A 201 -0.85 -17.80 19.27
C TRP A 201 -0.46 -17.50 20.72
N ASN A 202 0.31 -16.43 20.90
CA ASN A 202 0.45 -15.74 22.17
C ASN A 202 -0.50 -14.53 22.18
N PHE A 203 -1.63 -14.67 22.87
CA PHE A 203 -2.66 -13.63 22.90
C PHE A 203 -2.21 -12.35 23.64
N GLU A 204 -1.32 -12.45 24.63
CA GLU A 204 -0.83 -11.27 25.37
C GLU A 204 -0.11 -10.27 24.45
N VAL A 205 0.57 -10.76 23.41
CA VAL A 205 1.21 -9.91 22.39
C VAL A 205 0.17 -9.12 21.60
N ILE A 206 -0.96 -9.77 21.26
CA ILE A 206 -2.06 -9.15 20.53
C ILE A 206 -2.77 -8.13 21.41
N GLU A 207 -3.12 -8.51 22.65
CA GLU A 207 -3.77 -7.64 23.62
C GLU A 207 -2.94 -6.38 23.91
N LYS A 208 -1.62 -6.53 24.07
CA LYS A 208 -0.71 -5.40 24.22
C LYS A 208 -0.76 -4.47 23.01
N ALA A 209 -0.76 -4.99 21.78
CA ALA A 209 -0.82 -4.17 20.59
C ALA A 209 -2.15 -3.40 20.50
N ILE A 210 -3.28 -4.07 20.76
CA ILE A 210 -4.62 -3.46 20.74
C ILE A 210 -4.72 -2.36 21.80
N SER A 211 -4.43 -2.68 23.06
CA SER A 211 -4.53 -1.74 24.18
C SER A 211 -3.62 -0.52 24.02
N SER A 212 -2.39 -0.72 23.51
CA SER A 212 -1.47 0.39 23.26
C SER A 212 -2.02 1.33 22.17
N HIS A 213 -2.51 0.81 21.05
CA HIS A 213 -3.07 1.66 20.00
C HIS A 213 -4.35 2.36 20.42
N GLU A 214 -5.16 1.73 21.29
CA GLU A 214 -6.33 2.41 21.86
C GLU A 214 -5.92 3.65 22.67
N GLN A 215 -4.86 3.55 23.48
CA GLN A 215 -4.28 4.67 24.24
C GLN A 215 -3.61 5.72 23.33
N TRP A 216 -3.11 5.30 22.18
CA TRP A 216 -2.43 6.19 21.23
C TRP A 216 -3.37 6.87 20.24
N TYR A 217 -4.67 6.62 20.32
CA TYR A 217 -5.66 7.31 19.49
C TYR A 217 -5.68 8.82 19.78
N LYS A 218 -5.54 9.65 18.75
CA LYS A 218 -5.42 11.12 18.85
C LYS A 218 -6.68 11.88 18.45
N GLY A 219 -7.70 11.18 17.99
CA GLY A 219 -8.94 11.79 17.51
C GLY A 219 -9.03 11.78 15.99
N ASP A 220 -10.25 12.02 15.50
CA ASP A 220 -10.59 12.14 14.07
C ASP A 220 -10.03 11.06 13.13
N GLY A 221 -10.00 9.80 13.61
CA GLY A 221 -9.47 8.69 12.82
C GLY A 221 -7.94 8.65 12.74
N VAL A 222 -7.22 9.33 13.62
CA VAL A 222 -5.76 9.37 13.61
C VAL A 222 -5.18 8.77 14.89
N TYR A 223 -4.13 7.96 14.73
CA TYR A 223 -3.32 7.40 15.80
C TYR A 223 -1.93 8.03 15.84
N GLY A 224 -1.35 8.07 17.04
CA GLY A 224 0.09 8.25 17.20
C GLY A 224 0.84 6.98 16.80
N ASP A 225 2.10 7.15 16.40
CA ASP A 225 3.02 6.03 16.18
C ASP A 225 3.81 5.74 17.46
N GLY A 226 3.11 5.18 18.44
CA GLY A 226 3.47 5.25 19.86
C GLY A 226 2.71 6.38 20.56
N GLU A 227 3.18 6.74 21.76
CA GLU A 227 2.53 7.77 22.58
C GLU A 227 2.49 9.14 21.89
N ASN A 228 3.52 9.46 21.10
CA ASN A 228 3.63 10.75 20.41
C ASN A 228 2.92 10.73 19.05
N PHE A 229 2.33 11.88 18.71
CA PHE A 229 1.79 12.10 17.39
C PHE A 229 2.92 12.29 16.37
N HIS A 230 2.80 11.60 15.24
CA HIS A 230 3.68 11.73 14.09
C HIS A 230 2.81 12.04 12.87
N LEU A 231 3.03 13.20 12.23
CA LEU A 231 2.37 13.54 10.98
C LEU A 231 3.11 12.86 9.82
N ASP A 232 2.92 11.56 9.73
CA ASP A 232 3.38 10.71 8.64
C ASP A 232 2.25 9.77 8.20
N TYR A 233 2.56 8.87 7.27
CA TYR A 233 1.57 7.99 6.66
C TYR A 233 1.48 6.59 7.32
N TYR A 234 2.08 6.36 8.51
CA TYR A 234 1.99 5.05 9.21
C TYR A 234 0.55 4.65 9.55
N ASN A 235 -0.34 5.62 9.69
CA ASN A 235 -1.77 5.38 9.80
C ASN A 235 -2.31 4.62 8.57
N SER A 236 -1.79 4.90 7.36
CA SER A 236 -2.24 4.25 6.14
C SER A 236 -1.63 2.89 5.89
N TYR A 237 -0.31 2.73 6.08
CA TYR A 237 0.39 1.51 5.66
C TYR A 237 0.65 0.49 6.79
N VAL A 238 0.48 0.86 8.06
CA VAL A 238 0.56 -0.08 9.19
C VAL A 238 -0.67 -0.04 10.08
N ILE A 239 -0.95 1.11 10.71
CA ILE A 239 -1.79 1.14 11.92
C ILE A 239 -3.21 0.70 11.60
N HIS A 240 -3.93 1.42 10.73
CA HIS A 240 -5.30 1.05 10.40
C HIS A 240 -5.42 -0.33 9.75
N PRO A 241 -4.67 -0.66 8.67
CA PRO A 241 -4.84 -1.95 8.02
C PRO A 241 -4.52 -3.14 8.92
N MET A 242 -3.45 -3.07 9.71
CA MET A 242 -3.04 -4.18 10.58
C MET A 242 -3.92 -4.26 11.83
N LEU A 243 -4.26 -3.13 12.48
CA LEU A 243 -5.16 -3.15 13.64
C LEU A 243 -6.53 -3.73 13.25
N LEU A 244 -7.08 -3.31 12.11
CA LEU A 244 -8.34 -3.83 11.60
C LEU A 244 -8.25 -5.34 11.32
N GLN A 245 -7.15 -5.81 10.70
CA GLN A 245 -6.96 -7.22 10.39
C GLN A 245 -6.76 -8.07 11.66
N VAL A 246 -6.01 -7.58 12.64
CA VAL A 246 -5.86 -8.19 13.97
C VAL A 246 -7.23 -8.34 14.63
N LEU A 247 -8.01 -7.26 14.72
CA LEU A 247 -9.34 -7.29 15.34
C LEU A 247 -10.28 -8.27 14.61
N LYS A 248 -10.28 -8.29 13.26
CA LYS A 248 -11.05 -9.27 12.46
C LYS A 248 -10.69 -10.73 12.75
N VAL A 249 -9.44 -11.03 13.11
CA VAL A 249 -9.03 -12.37 13.53
C VAL A 249 -9.47 -12.64 14.97
N VAL A 250 -9.24 -11.69 15.88
CA VAL A 250 -9.57 -11.84 17.31
C VAL A 250 -11.06 -12.09 17.54
N VAL A 251 -11.95 -11.34 16.88
CA VAL A 251 -13.41 -11.49 17.08
C VAL A 251 -13.96 -12.86 16.70
N LYS A 252 -13.24 -13.65 15.89
CA LYS A 252 -13.61 -15.04 15.58
C LYS A 252 -13.45 -15.97 16.80
N TYR A 253 -12.63 -15.58 17.77
CA TYR A 253 -12.29 -16.38 18.96
C TYR A 253 -12.78 -15.73 20.26
N ASP A 254 -12.89 -14.41 20.30
CA ASP A 254 -13.42 -13.66 21.44
C ASP A 254 -14.28 -12.49 20.94
N SER A 255 -15.60 -12.67 21.02
CA SER A 255 -16.57 -11.68 20.56
C SER A 255 -16.60 -10.39 21.40
N SER A 256 -15.97 -10.35 22.58
CA SER A 256 -15.89 -9.14 23.39
C SER A 256 -15.17 -7.99 22.68
N TYR A 257 -14.27 -8.31 21.73
CA TYR A 257 -13.56 -7.35 20.89
C TYR A 257 -14.39 -6.76 19.75
N GLN A 258 -15.64 -7.20 19.55
CA GLN A 258 -16.50 -6.68 18.46
C GLN A 258 -16.73 -5.17 18.56
N ILE A 259 -16.90 -4.65 19.79
CA ILE A 259 -17.07 -3.22 20.04
C ILE A 259 -15.85 -2.42 19.56
N LEU A 260 -14.64 -2.96 19.76
CA LEU A 260 -13.40 -2.33 19.31
C LEU A 260 -13.25 -2.43 17.79
N LEU A 261 -13.65 -3.55 17.17
CA LEU A 261 -13.68 -3.68 15.71
C LEU A 261 -14.62 -2.66 15.07
N ASP A 262 -15.82 -2.47 15.61
CA ASP A 262 -16.79 -1.49 15.09
C ASP A 262 -16.28 -0.05 15.25
N LYS A 263 -15.59 0.24 16.36
CA LYS A 263 -14.92 1.53 16.58
C LYS A 263 -13.78 1.76 15.59
N GLU A 264 -12.97 0.74 15.33
CA GLU A 264 -11.88 0.81 14.37
C GLU A 264 -12.40 1.03 12.95
N TRP A 265 -13.50 0.39 12.55
CA TRP A 265 -14.12 0.65 11.26
C TRP A 265 -14.51 2.12 11.06
N LYS A 266 -15.10 2.76 12.07
CA LYS A 266 -15.44 4.19 12.01
C LYS A 266 -14.19 5.05 11.81
N ARG A 267 -13.11 4.74 12.54
CA ARG A 267 -11.82 5.45 12.45
C ARG A 267 -11.16 5.22 11.08
N PHE A 268 -11.16 3.99 10.59
CA PHE A 268 -10.64 3.59 9.29
C PHE A 268 -11.32 4.35 8.15
N VAL A 269 -12.66 4.35 8.13
CA VAL A 269 -13.45 5.07 7.12
C VAL A 269 -13.21 6.58 7.21
N ARG A 270 -13.12 7.14 8.42
CA ARG A 270 -12.78 8.56 8.59
C ARG A 270 -11.41 8.89 7.99
N TYR A 271 -10.40 8.08 8.26
CA TYR A 271 -9.07 8.30 7.69
C TYR A 271 -9.07 8.17 6.16
N ALA A 272 -9.86 7.25 5.58
CA ALA A 272 -10.04 7.17 4.12
C ALA A 272 -10.59 8.47 3.52
N GLU A 273 -11.56 9.11 4.19
CA GLU A 273 -12.09 10.42 3.76
C GLU A 273 -11.02 11.51 3.76
N ILE A 274 -10.20 11.56 4.82
CA ILE A 274 -9.06 12.48 4.91
C ILE A 274 -8.07 12.25 3.76
N GLN A 275 -7.79 10.99 3.43
CA GLN A 275 -6.88 10.64 2.35
C GLN A 275 -7.39 11.10 0.99
N GLU A 276 -8.67 10.92 0.66
CA GLU A 276 -9.20 11.40 -0.63
C GLU A 276 -9.00 12.91 -0.79
N ARG A 277 -9.21 13.67 0.30
CA ARG A 277 -9.04 15.13 0.33
C ARG A 277 -7.58 15.57 0.19
N MET A 278 -6.60 14.70 0.47
CA MET A 278 -5.18 15.01 0.31
C MET A 278 -4.69 14.94 -1.14
N ILE A 279 -5.46 14.30 -2.03
CA ILE A 279 -5.08 14.17 -3.44
C ILE A 279 -5.39 15.48 -4.15
N ALA A 280 -4.35 16.19 -4.56
CA ALA A 280 -4.46 17.44 -5.30
C ALA A 280 -5.05 17.23 -6.71
N PRO A 281 -5.53 18.29 -7.40
CA PRO A 281 -6.07 18.18 -8.76
C PRO A 281 -5.17 17.48 -9.78
N ASP A 282 -3.86 17.55 -9.58
CA ASP A 282 -2.85 17.00 -10.49
C ASP A 282 -2.30 15.62 -10.06
N GLY A 283 -2.93 15.01 -9.05
CA GLY A 283 -2.55 13.73 -8.46
C GLY A 283 -1.41 13.81 -7.43
N SER A 284 -0.81 14.98 -7.22
CA SER A 284 0.17 15.15 -6.14
C SER A 284 -0.51 15.09 -4.77
N TYR A 285 0.28 14.90 -3.71
CA TYR A 285 -0.20 14.92 -2.33
C TYR A 285 0.90 15.44 -1.40
N PRO A 286 0.57 15.86 -0.16
CA PRO A 286 1.56 16.39 0.77
C PRO A 286 2.74 15.43 1.02
N VAL A 287 3.96 15.93 0.83
CA VAL A 287 5.18 15.16 1.10
C VAL A 287 5.54 15.33 2.58
N LEU A 288 4.91 14.54 3.45
CA LEU A 288 4.99 14.70 4.90
C LEU A 288 5.59 13.47 5.59
N GLY A 289 6.41 13.74 6.59
CA GLY A 289 6.90 12.75 7.54
C GLY A 289 7.96 11.79 6.98
N ARG A 290 8.31 10.81 7.80
CA ARG A 290 9.27 9.76 7.46
C ARG A 290 8.66 8.75 6.50
N SER A 291 9.51 8.01 5.79
CA SER A 291 9.08 6.94 4.87
C SER A 291 8.12 7.37 3.75
N VAL A 292 8.11 8.67 3.41
CA VAL A 292 7.27 9.22 2.34
C VAL A 292 7.57 8.60 0.95
N SER A 293 8.75 8.00 0.79
CA SER A 293 9.18 7.24 -0.39
C SER A 293 8.46 5.89 -0.59
N TYR A 294 7.51 5.52 0.28
CA TYR A 294 6.58 4.41 0.03
C TYR A 294 5.46 4.76 -0.96
N ARG A 295 5.48 5.98 -1.52
CA ARG A 295 4.63 6.39 -2.65
C ARG A 295 3.15 6.11 -2.37
N SER A 296 2.50 5.33 -3.23
CA SER A 296 1.08 4.99 -3.18
C SER A 296 0.63 4.22 -1.93
N ALA A 297 1.55 3.67 -1.14
CA ALA A 297 1.21 3.07 0.17
C ALA A 297 0.59 4.09 1.13
N ALA A 298 0.89 5.38 0.93
CA ALA A 298 0.28 6.48 1.68
C ALA A 298 -1.25 6.53 1.55
N PHE A 299 -1.84 5.82 0.58
CA PHE A 299 -3.28 5.79 0.31
C PHE A 299 -3.88 4.37 0.39
N GLN A 300 -3.19 3.47 1.10
CA GLN A 300 -3.68 2.11 1.31
C GLN A 300 -5.06 2.08 1.97
N VAL A 301 -5.31 2.92 2.98
CA VAL A 301 -6.61 2.95 3.68
C VAL A 301 -7.75 3.35 2.74
N LEU A 302 -7.56 4.37 1.90
CA LEU A 302 -8.54 4.76 0.87
C LEU A 302 -8.82 3.61 -0.11
N GLY A 303 -7.77 2.96 -0.62
CA GLY A 303 -7.91 1.80 -1.52
C GLY A 303 -8.55 0.58 -0.84
N ALA A 304 -8.18 0.28 0.39
CA ALA A 304 -8.74 -0.81 1.17
C ALA A 304 -10.21 -0.56 1.54
N SER A 305 -10.61 0.70 1.79
CA SER A 305 -12.02 1.06 1.95
C SER A 305 -12.83 0.73 0.70
N ALA A 306 -12.28 0.91 -0.51
CA ALA A 306 -12.94 0.44 -1.73
C ALA A 306 -13.03 -1.09 -1.78
N LEU A 307 -11.90 -1.79 -1.56
CA LEU A 307 -11.85 -3.26 -1.56
C LEU A 307 -12.84 -3.90 -0.58
N PHE A 308 -13.04 -3.29 0.60
CA PHE A 308 -13.95 -3.81 1.62
C PHE A 308 -15.40 -3.32 1.47
N HIS A 309 -15.73 -2.56 0.41
CA HIS A 309 -17.03 -1.90 0.25
C HIS A 309 -17.41 -1.00 1.45
N GLN A 310 -16.42 -0.31 2.00
CA GLN A 310 -16.50 0.60 3.13
C GLN A 310 -15.98 1.99 2.75
N LEU A 311 -16.31 2.46 1.54
CA LEU A 311 -16.05 3.86 1.18
C LEU A 311 -16.89 4.77 2.10
N PRO A 312 -16.34 5.91 2.54
CA PRO A 312 -17.13 6.93 3.24
C PRO A 312 -18.37 7.30 2.44
N SER A 313 -19.51 7.49 3.10
CA SER A 313 -20.78 7.82 2.42
C SER A 313 -20.73 9.15 1.65
N SER A 314 -19.79 10.03 1.99
CA SER A 314 -19.49 11.28 1.28
C SER A 314 -18.75 11.08 -0.04
N LEU A 315 -18.17 9.90 -0.28
CA LEU A 315 -17.33 9.61 -1.44
C LEU A 315 -18.00 8.61 -2.39
N LYS A 316 -17.95 8.93 -3.69
CA LYS A 316 -18.44 8.02 -4.75
C LYS A 316 -17.30 7.14 -5.27
N ALA A 317 -17.62 5.93 -5.71
CA ALA A 317 -16.60 4.98 -6.17
C ALA A 317 -15.78 5.52 -7.37
N GLY A 318 -16.44 6.12 -8.37
CA GLY A 318 -15.77 6.77 -9.51
C GLY A 318 -14.96 8.02 -9.14
N GLN A 319 -15.30 8.68 -8.02
CA GLN A 319 -14.53 9.79 -7.46
C GLN A 319 -13.18 9.29 -6.92
N VAL A 320 -13.23 8.23 -6.10
CA VAL A 320 -12.04 7.62 -5.50
C VAL A 320 -11.16 6.99 -6.58
N ARG A 321 -11.74 6.28 -7.56
CA ARG A 321 -11.00 5.73 -8.71
C ARG A 321 -10.27 6.82 -9.48
N GLY A 322 -10.93 7.94 -9.77
CA GLY A 322 -10.32 9.08 -10.46
C GLY A 322 -9.13 9.67 -9.70
N ALA A 323 -9.32 9.95 -8.41
CA ALA A 323 -8.28 10.52 -7.55
C ALA A 323 -7.07 9.59 -7.42
N MET A 324 -7.30 8.32 -7.11
CA MET A 324 -6.22 7.33 -7.00
C MET A 324 -5.51 7.11 -8.34
N THR A 325 -6.23 7.10 -9.46
CA THR A 325 -5.62 6.96 -10.79
C THR A 325 -4.71 8.16 -11.10
N ALA A 326 -5.15 9.39 -10.82
CA ALA A 326 -4.33 10.59 -11.00
C ALA A 326 -3.05 10.51 -10.14
N MET A 327 -3.18 10.08 -8.89
CA MET A 327 -2.04 9.86 -7.99
C MET A 327 -1.09 8.78 -8.50
N LEU A 328 -1.59 7.63 -8.94
CA LEU A 328 -0.75 6.56 -9.47
C LEU A 328 0.02 7.00 -10.72
N LYS A 329 -0.62 7.74 -11.63
CA LYS A 329 0.06 8.34 -12.80
C LYS A 329 1.14 9.32 -12.38
N ARG A 330 0.82 10.22 -11.44
CA ARG A 330 1.77 11.17 -10.87
C ARG A 330 3.02 10.49 -10.29
N LEU A 331 2.86 9.34 -9.63
CA LEU A 331 3.96 8.63 -8.98
C LEU A 331 4.81 7.77 -9.94
N PHE A 332 4.16 7.07 -10.88
CA PHE A 332 4.79 5.97 -11.63
C PHE A 332 5.14 6.28 -13.09
N GLU A 333 4.63 7.36 -13.67
CA GLU A 333 4.97 7.76 -15.05
C GLU A 333 6.23 8.65 -15.13
N GLN A 334 6.78 9.02 -13.98
CA GLN A 334 7.86 9.99 -13.89
C GLN A 334 9.21 9.34 -14.23
N PRO A 335 10.08 10.03 -14.99
CA PRO A 335 11.40 9.51 -15.31
C PRO A 335 12.19 9.18 -14.03
N GLY A 336 12.90 8.05 -14.06
CA GLY A 336 13.70 7.59 -12.93
C GLY A 336 12.93 6.88 -11.81
N THR A 337 11.60 6.73 -11.88
CA THR A 337 10.86 5.91 -10.89
C THR A 337 11.28 4.44 -10.94
N PHE A 338 11.67 3.97 -12.12
CA PHE A 338 12.27 2.65 -12.33
C PHE A 338 13.68 2.82 -12.90
N ASP A 339 14.62 1.99 -12.46
CA ASP A 339 15.96 1.92 -13.02
C ASP A 339 15.97 1.23 -14.41
N LYS A 340 17.13 1.19 -15.05
CA LYS A 340 17.32 0.57 -16.37
C LYS A 340 16.99 -0.93 -16.43
N ASN A 341 16.96 -1.60 -15.28
CA ASN A 341 16.66 -3.01 -15.13
C ASN A 341 15.20 -3.26 -14.67
N GLY A 342 14.42 -2.19 -14.49
CA GLY A 342 13.02 -2.25 -14.08
C GLY A 342 12.79 -2.27 -12.56
N TRP A 343 13.81 -2.09 -11.72
CA TRP A 343 13.65 -2.00 -10.26
C TRP A 343 13.16 -0.62 -9.84
N LEU A 344 12.35 -0.55 -8.78
CA LEU A 344 11.95 0.74 -8.22
C LEU A 344 13.14 1.45 -7.59
N THR A 345 13.25 2.75 -7.84
CA THR A 345 14.21 3.64 -7.19
C THR A 345 13.64 4.22 -5.89
N ILE A 346 14.51 4.75 -5.03
CA ILE A 346 14.10 5.47 -3.82
C ILE A 346 13.67 6.88 -4.22
N GLY A 347 12.45 7.27 -3.83
CA GLY A 347 11.93 8.63 -4.04
C GLY A 347 10.42 8.68 -3.93
N VAL A 348 9.86 9.89 -3.91
CA VAL A 348 8.40 10.09 -3.99
C VAL A 348 7.98 10.04 -5.46
N CYS A 349 8.74 10.75 -6.30
CA CYS A 349 8.49 10.91 -7.73
C CYS A 349 9.86 10.90 -8.42
N GLY A 350 10.14 9.89 -9.25
CA GLY A 350 11.49 9.66 -9.77
C GLY A 350 12.46 9.10 -8.71
N GLU A 351 13.76 9.36 -8.92
CA GLU A 351 14.87 8.97 -8.04
C GLU A 351 15.33 10.16 -7.18
N GLN A 352 15.22 10.00 -5.87
CA GLN A 352 15.51 10.98 -4.81
C GLN A 352 16.09 10.23 -3.58
N PRO A 353 17.34 9.71 -3.68
CA PRO A 353 17.92 8.84 -2.65
C PRO A 353 18.04 9.51 -1.27
N GLU A 354 18.07 10.84 -1.19
CA GLU A 354 18.09 11.62 0.05
C GLU A 354 16.80 11.55 0.87
N LEU A 355 15.68 11.20 0.25
CA LEU A 355 14.39 11.04 0.93
C LEU A 355 14.23 9.68 1.61
N GLY A 356 15.21 8.78 1.47
CA GLY A 356 15.21 7.54 2.23
C GLY A 356 15.58 7.79 3.69
N ASP A 357 14.84 7.18 4.62
CA ASP A 357 15.30 7.13 6.02
C ASP A 357 16.64 6.39 6.13
N SER A 358 17.37 6.58 7.23
CA SER A 358 18.68 5.93 7.44
C SER A 358 18.66 4.39 7.39
N TYR A 359 17.47 3.80 7.55
CA TYR A 359 17.21 2.37 7.50
C TYR A 359 16.63 1.91 6.14
N LEU A 360 16.40 2.83 5.21
CA LEU A 360 15.70 2.56 3.96
C LEU A 360 16.68 2.02 2.91
N SER A 361 16.24 0.97 2.22
CA SER A 361 16.90 0.39 1.06
C SER A 361 15.86 0.15 -0.04
N THR A 362 16.30 -0.09 -1.27
CA THR A 362 15.41 -0.40 -2.41
C THR A 362 14.32 -1.45 -2.08
N PRO A 363 14.59 -2.56 -1.37
CA PRO A 363 13.53 -3.48 -0.94
C PRO A 363 12.38 -2.86 -0.13
N CYS A 364 12.61 -1.73 0.54
CA CYS A 364 11.59 -1.03 1.33
C CYS A 364 10.54 -0.31 0.49
N VAL A 365 10.91 0.18 -0.69
CA VAL A 365 9.99 1.00 -1.51
C VAL A 365 8.88 0.19 -2.19
N TYR A 366 8.97 -1.14 -2.14
CA TYR A 366 7.93 -2.07 -2.62
C TYR A 366 6.63 -2.02 -1.82
N LEU A 367 6.63 -1.34 -0.66
CA LEU A 367 5.41 -1.06 0.09
C LEU A 367 4.37 -0.28 -0.74
N CYS A 368 4.81 0.45 -1.78
CA CYS A 368 3.92 1.16 -2.71
C CYS A 368 2.86 0.25 -3.35
N SER A 369 3.09 -1.05 -3.46
CA SER A 369 2.12 -2.02 -3.96
C SER A 369 0.80 -2.04 -3.16
N LEU A 370 0.81 -1.59 -1.90
CA LEU A 370 -0.39 -1.47 -1.06
C LEU A 370 -1.38 -0.40 -1.55
N GLY A 371 -0.99 0.48 -2.48
CA GLY A 371 -1.93 1.39 -3.13
C GLY A 371 -2.85 0.72 -4.15
N PHE A 372 -2.58 -0.55 -4.51
CA PHE A 372 -3.29 -1.27 -5.58
C PHE A 372 -4.34 -2.27 -5.06
N LEU A 373 -4.63 -2.29 -3.76
CA LEU A 373 -5.61 -3.23 -3.17
C LEU A 373 -6.98 -3.26 -3.87
N PRO A 374 -7.53 -2.16 -4.43
CA PRO A 374 -8.77 -2.22 -5.21
C PRO A 374 -8.77 -3.21 -6.39
N LEU A 375 -7.60 -3.63 -6.90
CA LEU A 375 -7.52 -4.65 -7.94
C LEU A 375 -8.04 -6.03 -7.48
N GLY A 376 -8.23 -6.25 -6.18
CA GLY A 376 -8.96 -7.40 -5.65
C GLY A 376 -10.47 -7.37 -5.87
N LEU A 377 -11.02 -6.27 -6.40
CA LEU A 377 -12.41 -6.20 -6.83
C LEU A 377 -12.56 -6.80 -8.24
N PRO A 378 -13.64 -7.56 -8.52
CA PRO A 378 -14.00 -8.01 -9.86
C PRO A 378 -14.07 -6.87 -10.88
N ALA A 379 -13.83 -7.14 -12.17
CA ALA A 379 -13.77 -6.09 -13.20
C ALA A 379 -15.12 -5.38 -13.45
N ASP A 380 -16.24 -6.01 -13.09
CA ASP A 380 -17.60 -5.49 -13.16
C ASP A 380 -18.03 -4.73 -11.88
N ASP A 381 -17.19 -4.69 -10.85
CA ASP A 381 -17.49 -3.96 -9.62
C ASP A 381 -17.76 -2.47 -9.86
N VAL A 382 -18.62 -1.88 -9.02
CA VAL A 382 -19.00 -0.46 -9.10
C VAL A 382 -17.80 0.48 -9.03
N PHE A 383 -16.72 0.09 -8.34
CA PHE A 383 -15.47 0.84 -8.33
C PHE A 383 -14.89 1.04 -9.73
N TRP A 384 -14.96 0.02 -10.59
CA TRP A 384 -14.42 0.07 -11.96
C TRP A 384 -15.43 0.59 -12.98
N THR A 385 -16.72 0.36 -12.76
CA THR A 385 -17.77 0.65 -13.76
C THR A 385 -18.48 1.98 -13.55
N ALA A 386 -18.48 2.55 -12.33
CA ALA A 386 -19.10 3.85 -12.09
C ALA A 386 -18.44 4.95 -12.95
N PRO A 387 -19.21 5.92 -13.46
CA PRO A 387 -18.66 7.07 -14.16
C PRO A 387 -17.65 7.81 -13.28
N LEU A 388 -16.57 8.31 -13.90
CA LEU A 388 -15.65 9.21 -13.19
C LEU A 388 -16.40 10.46 -12.74
N SER A 389 -16.05 10.95 -11.56
CA SER A 389 -16.57 12.21 -11.03
C SER A 389 -15.44 13.00 -10.35
N PRO A 390 -15.49 14.35 -10.37
CA PRO A 390 -14.50 15.18 -9.70
C PRO A 390 -14.31 14.80 -8.22
N TRP A 391 -13.06 14.60 -7.80
CA TRP A 391 -12.70 14.43 -6.39
C TRP A 391 -12.63 15.77 -5.66
N THR A 392 -12.59 15.73 -4.34
CA THR A 392 -12.83 16.91 -3.50
C THR A 392 -11.96 18.10 -3.92
N SER A 393 -10.67 17.88 -4.15
CA SER A 393 -9.75 18.94 -4.56
C SER A 393 -10.08 19.51 -5.94
N ILE A 394 -10.49 18.70 -6.93
CA ILE A 394 -10.93 19.22 -8.23
C ILE A 394 -12.12 20.15 -8.06
N LYS A 395 -13.11 19.74 -7.25
CA LYS A 395 -14.30 20.57 -6.96
C LYS A 395 -13.89 21.89 -6.32
N ALA A 396 -13.06 21.82 -5.27
CA ALA A 396 -12.61 22.99 -4.51
C ALA A 396 -11.88 24.01 -5.39
N PHE A 397 -10.96 23.56 -6.26
CA PHE A 397 -10.18 24.44 -7.13
C PHE A 397 -10.87 24.80 -8.45
N SER A 398 -12.07 24.26 -8.72
CA SER A 398 -12.90 24.60 -9.88
C SER A 398 -14.16 25.41 -9.51
N GLY A 399 -14.35 25.73 -8.22
CA GLY A 399 -15.52 26.45 -7.74
C GLY A 399 -16.81 25.63 -7.70
N GLU A 400 -16.71 24.29 -7.74
CA GLU A 400 -17.86 23.39 -7.61
C GLU A 400 -18.21 23.15 -6.14
N GLU A 401 -19.47 22.80 -5.88
CA GLU A 401 -19.95 22.49 -4.53
C GLU A 401 -19.40 21.16 -4.00
N PHE A 402 -18.99 21.15 -2.73
CA PHE A 402 -18.62 19.95 -1.98
C PHE A 402 -18.91 20.16 -0.48
N HIS A 403 -19.07 19.07 0.26
CA HIS A 403 -19.37 19.14 1.69
C HIS A 403 -18.18 19.62 2.51
N ILE A 404 -18.44 20.50 3.49
CA ILE A 404 -17.47 20.87 4.52
C ILE A 404 -17.02 19.63 5.29
N ASP A 405 -15.71 19.53 5.52
CA ASP A 405 -15.14 18.46 6.34
C ASP A 405 -15.53 18.64 7.82
N LYS A 406 -15.95 17.57 8.47
CA LYS A 406 -16.36 17.60 9.89
C LYS A 406 -15.64 16.51 10.65
N PHE A 407 -15.14 16.87 11.84
CA PHE A 407 -14.52 15.91 12.73
C PHE A 407 -15.49 14.79 13.13
N MET A 408 -14.96 13.59 13.36
CA MET A 408 -15.72 12.47 13.90
C MET A 408 -16.18 12.78 15.31
N LYS A 409 -17.50 12.88 15.53
CA LYS A 409 -18.05 13.06 16.87
C LYS A 409 -17.70 11.85 17.76
N PRO A 410 -17.30 12.09 19.03
CA PRO A 410 -16.85 11.03 19.94
C PRO A 410 -17.88 9.94 20.19
#